data_AF-A0A2D6IKE1-F1
#
_entry.id   AF-A0A2D6IKE1-F1
#
_cell.length_a   1.000
_cell.length_b   1.000
_cell.length_c   1.000
_cell.angle_alpha   90.00
_cell.angle_beta   90.00
_cell.angle_gamma   90.00
#
_symmetry.space_group_name_H-M   'P 1'
#
loop_
_entity.id
_entity.type
_entity.pdbx_description
1 polymer ?
#
loop_
_entity_poly.entity_id
_entity_poly.type
_entity_poly.pdbx_seq_one_letter_code
_entity_poly.pdbx_strand_id
1 'polypeptide(L)'
;MTNKEELGSRLQELLRRARTVGDSYKTQLLSSFTEQYKRSQRLSYRQLQLIETWETADLNDEALQQIFDWNDSYLLSGEMQSLFYSAVKYYKNNPPYFSKIIQDFEECKHAGEEYVPTRRNYKKMTENTFFHRYQKVGQKAPLYDRGDLVVGRDGKQLSGNLYLICKTTDNYRAARGSREYLALLIAQPQYSKKWGNTPHWSGKVSSVEEGDVKKFKMKGRRG
;
A
#
# COMPACT_ATOMS: atom_id res chain seq x y z
N MET A 1 -38.95 -17.35 -23.54
CA MET A 1 -38.84 -15.99 -24.13
C MET A 1 -39.03 -15.01 -23.00
N THR A 2 -37.97 -14.38 -22.50
CA THR A 2 -38.08 -13.35 -21.45
C THR A 2 -38.92 -12.19 -21.99
N ASN A 3 -39.95 -11.79 -21.27
CA ASN A 3 -40.84 -10.73 -21.73
C ASN A 3 -40.03 -9.42 -21.85
N LYS A 4 -40.26 -8.63 -22.91
CA LYS A 4 -39.52 -7.37 -23.13
C LYS A 4 -39.63 -6.45 -21.91
N GLU A 5 -40.84 -6.29 -21.38
CA GLU A 5 -41.12 -5.45 -20.21
C GLU A 5 -40.38 -5.90 -18.94
N GLU A 6 -40.16 -7.21 -18.80
CA GLU A 6 -39.45 -7.83 -17.69
C GLU A 6 -37.94 -7.51 -17.73
N LEU A 7 -37.31 -7.58 -18.91
CA LEU A 7 -35.89 -7.25 -19.06
C LEU A 7 -35.61 -5.76 -18.79
N GLY A 8 -36.49 -4.87 -19.24
CA GLY A 8 -36.37 -3.43 -18.98
C GLY A 8 -36.37 -3.12 -17.48
N SER A 9 -37.29 -3.73 -16.73
CA SER A 9 -37.40 -3.57 -15.28
C SER A 9 -36.18 -4.12 -14.54
N ARG A 10 -35.69 -5.30 -14.93
CA ARG A 10 -34.47 -5.91 -14.38
C ARG A 10 -33.24 -5.01 -14.55
N LEU A 11 -33.05 -4.44 -15.74
CA LEU A 11 -31.94 -3.52 -16.01
C LEU A 11 -31.98 -2.26 -15.14
N GLN A 12 -33.18 -1.67 -14.96
CA GLN A 12 -33.33 -0.48 -14.10
C GLN A 12 -33.03 -0.80 -12.65
N GLU A 13 -33.52 -1.93 -12.14
CA GLU A 13 -33.28 -2.32 -10.76
C GLU A 13 -31.80 -2.62 -10.49
N LEU A 14 -31.14 -3.37 -11.37
CA LEU A 14 -29.70 -3.60 -11.25
C LEU A 14 -28.89 -2.30 -11.33
N LEU A 15 -29.28 -1.38 -12.22
CA LEU A 15 -28.62 -0.08 -12.32
C LEU A 15 -28.79 0.73 -11.02
N ARG A 16 -29.99 0.73 -10.44
CA ARG A 16 -30.27 1.37 -9.14
C ARG A 16 -29.40 0.76 -8.04
N ARG A 17 -29.32 -0.56 -7.97
CA ARG A 17 -28.50 -1.29 -6.97
C ARG A 17 -27.01 -0.98 -7.14
N ALA A 18 -26.49 -1.03 -8.36
CA ALA A 18 -25.09 -0.71 -8.67
C ALA A 18 -24.72 0.73 -8.26
N ARG A 19 -25.61 1.70 -8.52
CA ARG A 19 -25.44 3.09 -8.06
C ARG A 19 -25.45 3.21 -6.54
N THR A 20 -26.32 2.46 -5.87
CA THR A 20 -26.44 2.49 -4.40
C THR A 20 -25.14 2.05 -3.73
N VAL A 21 -24.45 1.05 -4.28
CA VAL A 21 -23.15 0.59 -3.77
C VAL A 21 -21.94 1.31 -4.37
N GLY A 22 -22.15 2.31 -5.24
CA GLY A 22 -21.08 3.06 -5.87
C GLY A 22 -20.22 2.26 -6.87
N ASP A 23 -20.70 1.13 -7.42
CA ASP A 23 -19.96 0.34 -8.41
C ASP A 23 -20.00 1.04 -9.79
N SER A 24 -18.99 1.86 -10.05
CA SER A 24 -18.90 2.68 -11.27
C SER A 24 -18.82 1.83 -12.55
N TYR A 25 -18.11 0.69 -12.51
CA TYR A 25 -17.98 -0.21 -13.65
C TYR A 25 -19.32 -0.84 -14.04
N LYS A 26 -20.03 -1.43 -13.07
CA LYS A 26 -21.36 -2.00 -13.32
C LYS A 26 -22.36 -0.91 -13.72
N THR A 27 -22.29 0.26 -13.09
CA THR A 27 -23.16 1.40 -13.43
C THR A 27 -23.00 1.83 -14.90
N GLN A 28 -21.77 1.96 -15.38
CA GLN A 28 -21.50 2.34 -16.78
C GLN A 28 -22.00 1.27 -17.76
N LEU A 29 -21.72 -0.01 -17.49
CA LEU A 29 -22.16 -1.11 -18.36
C LEU A 29 -23.68 -1.29 -18.37
N LEU A 30 -24.33 -1.26 -17.21
CA LEU A 30 -25.80 -1.35 -17.12
C LEU A 30 -26.49 -0.16 -17.78
N SER A 31 -25.88 1.04 -17.73
CA SER A 31 -26.37 2.21 -18.48
C SER A 31 -26.29 1.96 -19.99
N SER A 32 -25.17 1.43 -20.48
CA SER A 32 -25.00 1.06 -21.89
C SER A 32 -26.01 -0.03 -22.33
N PHE A 33 -26.22 -1.06 -21.52
CA PHE A 33 -27.19 -2.12 -21.83
C PHE A 33 -28.63 -1.58 -21.84
N THR A 34 -28.94 -0.66 -20.93
CA THR A 34 -30.22 0.04 -20.89
C THR A 34 -30.45 0.85 -22.17
N GLU A 35 -29.45 1.59 -22.65
CA GLU A 35 -29.56 2.37 -23.89
C GLU A 35 -29.74 1.47 -25.12
N GLN A 36 -28.96 0.39 -25.21
CA GLN A 36 -29.10 -0.60 -26.27
C GLN A 36 -30.52 -1.18 -26.29
N TYR A 37 -31.05 -1.54 -25.13
CA TYR A 37 -32.42 -2.03 -24.97
C TYR A 37 -33.47 -1.00 -25.41
N LYS A 38 -33.32 0.28 -24.99
CA LYS A 38 -34.22 1.39 -25.38
C LYS A 38 -34.24 1.63 -26.89
N ARG A 39 -33.12 1.43 -27.58
CA ARG A 39 -33.02 1.49 -29.04
C ARG A 39 -33.61 0.25 -29.74
N SER A 40 -34.32 -0.61 -29.02
CA SER A 40 -34.87 -1.88 -29.50
C SER A 40 -33.82 -2.83 -30.08
N GLN A 41 -32.54 -2.64 -29.75
CA GLN A 41 -31.49 -3.56 -30.12
C GLN A 41 -31.49 -4.75 -29.17
N ARG A 42 -31.20 -5.94 -29.72
CA ARG A 42 -31.07 -7.15 -28.90
C ARG A 42 -29.76 -7.11 -28.12
N LEU A 43 -29.83 -7.42 -26.82
CA LEU A 43 -28.64 -7.73 -26.06
C LEU A 43 -28.08 -9.07 -26.53
N SER A 44 -26.75 -9.13 -26.64
CA SER A 44 -26.03 -10.36 -26.93
C SER A 44 -26.18 -11.36 -25.77
N TYR A 45 -25.96 -12.64 -26.06
CA TYR A 45 -26.00 -13.70 -25.06
C TYR A 45 -25.05 -13.43 -23.88
N ARG A 46 -23.82 -12.96 -24.14
CA ARG A 46 -22.86 -12.60 -23.08
C ARG A 46 -23.36 -11.49 -22.17
N GLN A 47 -24.05 -10.48 -22.72
CA GLN A 47 -24.62 -9.39 -21.92
C GLN A 47 -25.74 -9.92 -21.02
N LEU A 48 -26.58 -10.83 -21.53
CA LEU A 48 -27.63 -11.48 -20.71
C LEU A 48 -27.03 -12.33 -19.59
N GLN A 49 -25.95 -13.08 -19.86
CA GLN A 49 -25.22 -13.83 -18.83
C GLN A 49 -24.62 -12.92 -17.75
N LEU A 50 -24.06 -11.77 -18.13
CA LEU A 50 -23.54 -10.80 -17.16
C LEU A 50 -24.65 -10.24 -16.28
N ILE A 51 -25.81 -9.91 -16.85
CA ILE A 51 -26.99 -9.44 -16.11
C ILE A 51 -27.42 -10.49 -15.09
N GLU A 52 -27.56 -11.75 -15.51
CA GLU A 52 -27.92 -12.86 -14.64
C GLU A 52 -26.89 -13.08 -13.52
N THR A 53 -25.60 -13.03 -13.85
CA THR A 53 -24.51 -13.16 -12.87
C THR A 53 -24.60 -12.04 -11.83
N TRP A 54 -24.81 -10.79 -12.27
CA TRP A 54 -24.87 -9.67 -11.34
C TRP A 54 -26.13 -9.71 -10.48
N GLU A 55 -27.27 -10.10 -11.04
CA GLU A 55 -28.51 -10.25 -10.30
C GLU A 55 -28.44 -11.35 -9.24
N THR A 56 -27.78 -12.47 -9.56
CA THR A 56 -27.73 -13.64 -8.68
C THR A 56 -26.57 -13.65 -7.70
N ALA A 57 -25.46 -12.97 -7.99
CA ALA A 57 -24.24 -13.06 -7.19
C ALA A 57 -23.73 -11.71 -6.64
N ASP A 58 -23.75 -10.65 -7.45
CA ASP A 58 -23.04 -9.40 -7.10
C ASP A 58 -23.94 -8.30 -6.52
N LEU A 59 -25.21 -8.28 -6.91
CA LEU A 59 -26.20 -7.26 -6.59
C LEU A 59 -27.50 -7.87 -6.03
N ASN A 60 -27.46 -9.11 -5.56
CA ASN A 60 -28.55 -9.69 -4.77
C ASN A 60 -28.59 -9.05 -3.37
N ASP A 61 -29.68 -9.26 -2.63
CA ASP A 61 -29.88 -8.59 -1.34
C ASP A 61 -28.81 -8.98 -0.29
N GLU A 62 -28.36 -10.23 -0.28
CA GLU A 62 -27.30 -10.70 0.61
C GLU A 62 -25.95 -10.03 0.31
N ALA A 63 -25.58 -9.92 -0.97
CA ALA A 63 -24.36 -9.29 -1.43
C ALA A 63 -24.36 -7.79 -1.11
N LEU A 64 -25.50 -7.12 -1.30
CA LEU A 64 -25.67 -5.72 -0.91
C LEU A 64 -25.52 -5.53 0.59
N GLN A 65 -26.16 -6.38 1.41
CA GLN A 65 -26.02 -6.33 2.86
C GLN A 65 -24.55 -6.51 3.28
N GLN A 66 -23.84 -7.47 2.71
CA GLN A 66 -22.42 -7.67 3.00
C GLN A 66 -21.53 -6.46 2.64
N ILE A 67 -21.88 -5.73 1.57
CA ILE A 67 -21.18 -4.49 1.19
C ILE A 67 -21.45 -3.39 2.22
N PHE A 68 -22.70 -3.20 2.62
CA PHE A 68 -23.05 -2.19 3.63
C PHE A 68 -22.44 -2.51 4.99
N ASP A 69 -22.56 -3.75 5.47
CA ASP A 69 -21.95 -4.22 6.71
C ASP A 69 -20.43 -3.99 6.72
N TRP A 70 -19.78 -4.24 5.57
CA TRP A 70 -18.36 -3.99 5.41
C TRP A 70 -18.02 -2.50 5.47
N ASN A 71 -18.77 -1.66 4.76
CA ASN A 71 -18.54 -0.22 4.73
C ASN A 71 -18.71 0.35 6.14
N ASP A 72 -19.79 0.00 6.84
CA ASP A 72 -20.06 0.43 8.21
C ASP A 72 -18.97 -0.04 9.16
N SER A 73 -18.55 -1.32 9.07
CA SER A 73 -17.46 -1.87 9.89
C SER A 73 -16.15 -1.11 9.68
N TYR A 74 -15.83 -0.74 8.43
CA TYR A 74 -14.61 0.01 8.10
C TYR A 74 -14.68 1.45 8.60
N LEU A 75 -15.81 2.12 8.40
CA LEU A 75 -16.02 3.53 8.80
C LEU A 75 -16.05 3.70 10.31
N LEU A 76 -16.62 2.75 11.05
CA LEU A 76 -16.68 2.79 12.51
C LEU A 76 -15.38 2.32 13.19
N SER A 77 -14.49 1.63 12.46
CA SER A 77 -13.24 1.09 13.02
C SER A 77 -12.01 1.92 12.68
N GLY A 78 -11.59 2.76 13.62
CA GLY A 78 -10.32 3.49 13.52
C GLY A 78 -9.09 2.57 13.39
N GLU A 79 -9.16 1.35 13.93
CA GLU A 79 -8.10 0.35 13.78
C GLU A 79 -7.97 -0.13 12.32
N MET A 80 -9.09 -0.42 11.66
CA MET A 80 -9.09 -0.83 10.26
C MET A 80 -8.58 0.27 9.35
N GLN A 81 -9.00 1.52 9.62
CA GLN A 81 -8.54 2.68 8.87
C GLN A 81 -7.03 2.90 9.04
N SER A 82 -6.53 2.84 10.28
CA SER A 82 -5.09 2.97 10.59
C SER A 82 -4.25 1.84 9.94
N LEU A 83 -4.77 0.61 9.95
CA LEU A 83 -4.13 -0.53 9.31
C LEU A 83 -4.04 -0.34 7.80
N PHE A 84 -5.14 0.06 7.17
CA PHE A 84 -5.18 0.32 5.73
C PHE A 84 -4.27 1.48 5.33
N TYR A 85 -4.26 2.57 6.10
CA TYR A 85 -3.36 3.71 5.88
C TYR A 85 -1.89 3.27 5.94
N SER A 86 -1.54 2.42 6.91
CA SER A 86 -0.19 1.84 6.99
C SER A 86 0.15 1.00 5.75
N ALA A 87 -0.81 0.25 5.22
CA ALA A 87 -0.63 -0.51 3.97
C ALA A 87 -0.44 0.40 2.76
N VAL A 88 -1.21 1.48 2.64
CA VAL A 88 -1.04 2.50 1.58
C VAL A 88 0.37 3.08 1.62
N LYS A 89 0.85 3.51 2.80
CA LYS A 89 2.22 4.03 2.97
C LYS A 89 3.27 3.01 2.53
N TYR A 90 3.08 1.74 2.89
CA TYR A 90 3.97 0.65 2.49
C TYR A 90 4.03 0.50 0.96
N TYR A 91 2.89 0.37 0.28
CA TYR A 91 2.88 0.15 -1.17
C TYR A 91 3.28 1.38 -1.99
N LYS A 92 3.03 2.59 -1.48
CA LYS A 92 3.54 3.84 -2.09
C LYS A 92 5.07 3.86 -2.17
N ASN A 93 5.74 3.31 -1.15
CA ASN A 93 7.20 3.18 -1.10
C ASN A 93 7.73 1.96 -1.86
N ASN A 94 6.86 1.06 -2.33
CA ASN A 94 7.23 -0.18 -3.02
C ASN A 94 6.39 -0.33 -4.32
N PRO A 95 6.54 0.57 -5.30
CA PRO A 95 5.85 0.47 -6.59
C PRO A 95 6.26 -0.82 -7.33
N PRO A 96 5.43 -1.35 -8.26
CA PRO A 96 4.25 -0.72 -8.89
C PRO A 96 2.89 -1.18 -8.32
N TYR A 97 2.87 -1.85 -7.17
CA TYR A 97 1.67 -2.55 -6.70
C TYR A 97 0.56 -1.60 -6.22
N PHE A 98 -0.69 -1.97 -6.54
CA PHE A 98 -1.91 -1.28 -6.08
C PHE A 98 -1.95 0.22 -6.44
N SER A 99 -1.25 0.65 -7.50
CA SER A 99 -1.16 2.05 -7.93
C SER A 99 -2.51 2.74 -8.04
N LYS A 100 -3.50 2.07 -8.65
CA LYS A 100 -4.86 2.62 -8.79
C LYS A 100 -5.55 2.86 -7.44
N ILE A 101 -5.46 1.90 -6.51
CA ILE A 101 -6.07 2.02 -5.18
C ILE A 101 -5.42 3.16 -4.38
N ILE A 102 -4.09 3.28 -4.48
CA ILE A 102 -3.34 4.34 -3.81
C ILE A 102 -3.73 5.70 -4.39
N GLN A 103 -3.87 5.79 -5.71
CA GLN A 103 -4.33 7.00 -6.38
C GLN A 103 -5.73 7.38 -5.90
N ASP A 104 -6.70 6.45 -5.96
CA ASP A 104 -8.08 6.71 -5.54
C ASP A 104 -8.15 7.14 -4.06
N PHE A 105 -7.35 6.50 -3.20
CA PHE A 105 -7.22 6.89 -1.79
C PHE A 105 -6.72 8.33 -1.61
N GLU A 106 -5.67 8.73 -2.32
CA GLU A 106 -5.12 10.09 -2.23
C GLU A 106 -6.08 11.12 -2.82
N GLU A 107 -6.77 10.80 -3.91
CA GLU A 107 -7.81 11.67 -4.52
C GLU A 107 -8.95 11.95 -3.55
N CYS A 108 -9.53 10.92 -2.91
CA CYS A 108 -10.54 11.10 -1.86
C CYS A 108 -10.00 11.95 -0.70
N LYS A 109 -8.79 11.66 -0.23
CA LYS A 109 -8.16 12.41 0.86
C LYS A 109 -7.96 13.89 0.50
N HIS A 110 -7.57 14.20 -0.74
CA HIS A 110 -7.44 15.56 -1.24
C HIS A 110 -8.78 16.29 -1.34
N ALA A 111 -9.85 15.57 -1.68
CA ALA A 111 -11.22 16.09 -1.71
C ALA A 111 -11.83 16.27 -0.29
N GLY A 112 -11.17 15.77 0.76
CA GLY A 112 -11.72 15.75 2.12
C GLY A 112 -12.76 14.66 2.34
N GLU A 113 -12.80 13.66 1.47
CA GLU A 113 -13.71 12.52 1.52
C GLU A 113 -13.05 11.30 2.15
N GLU A 114 -13.87 10.42 2.73
CA GLU A 114 -13.41 9.15 3.28
C GLU A 114 -13.36 8.06 2.19
N TYR A 115 -12.17 7.51 1.96
CA TYR A 115 -12.01 6.38 1.06
C TYR A 115 -12.33 5.06 1.77
N VAL A 116 -13.32 4.33 1.25
CA VAL A 116 -13.66 2.98 1.73
C VAL A 116 -13.15 1.93 0.73
N PRO A 117 -12.11 1.14 1.07
CA PRO A 117 -11.65 0.06 0.19
C PRO A 117 -12.70 -1.04 0.13
N THR A 118 -12.79 -1.73 -1.00
CA THR A 118 -13.54 -3.00 -1.05
C THR A 118 -12.92 -4.02 -0.08
N ARG A 119 -13.74 -4.89 0.52
CA ARG A 119 -13.27 -5.97 1.42
C ARG A 119 -12.11 -6.77 0.83
N ARG A 120 -12.18 -7.07 -0.47
CA ARG A 120 -11.14 -7.79 -1.20
C ARG A 120 -9.83 -7.00 -1.27
N ASN A 121 -9.90 -5.71 -1.60
CA ASN A 121 -8.73 -4.86 -1.71
C ASN A 121 -8.06 -4.65 -0.36
N TYR A 122 -8.87 -4.40 0.68
CA TYR A 122 -8.39 -4.32 2.06
C TYR A 122 -7.58 -5.56 2.41
N LYS A 123 -8.19 -6.75 2.34
CA LYS A 123 -7.51 -8.02 2.66
C LYS A 123 -6.22 -8.21 1.88
N LYS A 124 -6.25 -7.98 0.56
CA LYS A 124 -5.06 -8.12 -0.29
C LYS A 124 -3.90 -7.23 0.14
N MET A 125 -4.20 -6.01 0.59
CA MET A 125 -3.18 -5.04 1.01
C MET A 125 -2.72 -5.27 2.46
N THR A 126 -3.64 -5.65 3.36
CA THR A 126 -3.37 -5.72 4.80
C THR A 126 -2.96 -7.11 5.29
N GLU A 127 -3.34 -8.18 4.60
CA GLU A 127 -3.04 -9.57 4.98
C GLU A 127 -1.80 -10.13 4.24
N ASN A 128 -1.13 -9.27 3.46
CA ASN A 128 0.06 -9.68 2.72
C ASN A 128 1.24 -9.98 3.66
N THR A 129 1.93 -11.09 3.42
CA THR A 129 3.05 -11.54 4.26
C THR A 129 4.21 -10.54 4.33
N PHE A 130 4.49 -9.81 3.25
CA PHE A 130 5.52 -8.76 3.23
C PHE A 130 5.08 -7.53 4.02
N PHE A 131 3.82 -7.13 3.91
CA PHE A 131 3.26 -6.06 4.72
C PHE A 131 3.24 -6.41 6.21
N HIS A 132 2.87 -7.64 6.58
CA HIS A 132 2.97 -8.08 7.98
C HIS A 132 4.40 -8.03 8.52
N ARG A 133 5.41 -8.39 7.71
CA ARG A 133 6.82 -8.22 8.10
C ARG A 133 7.17 -6.74 8.29
N TYR A 134 6.71 -5.87 7.39
CA TYR A 134 6.87 -4.42 7.50
C TYR A 134 6.31 -3.89 8.84
N GLN A 135 5.09 -4.30 9.21
CA GLN A 135 4.49 -3.89 10.48
C GLN A 135 5.28 -4.35 11.70
N LYS A 136 5.72 -5.61 11.70
CA LYS A 136 6.54 -6.16 12.79
C LYS A 136 7.85 -5.39 12.98
N VAL A 137 8.44 -4.88 11.90
CA VAL A 137 9.67 -4.04 11.97
C VAL A 137 9.34 -2.65 12.51
N GLY A 138 8.21 -2.08 12.09
CA GLY A 138 7.74 -0.79 12.61
C GLY A 138 7.47 -0.80 14.11
N GLN A 139 6.94 -1.90 14.64
CA GLN A 139 6.63 -2.09 16.07
C GLN A 139 7.87 -2.31 16.94
N LYS A 140 8.98 -2.79 16.37
CA LYS A 140 10.22 -2.97 17.12
C LYS A 140 10.86 -1.62 17.44
N ALA A 141 11.39 -1.49 18.64
CA ALA A 141 12.22 -0.34 18.98
C ALA A 141 13.42 -0.26 18.01
N PRO A 142 13.86 0.95 17.62
CA PRO A 142 15.09 1.12 16.84
C PRO A 142 16.27 0.46 17.55
N LEU A 143 17.14 -0.21 16.80
CA LEU A 143 18.34 -0.82 17.37
C LEU A 143 19.39 0.22 17.80
N TYR A 144 19.36 1.39 17.16
CA TYR A 144 20.31 2.47 17.39
C TYR A 144 19.57 3.77 17.72
N ASP A 145 20.08 4.48 18.72
CA ASP A 145 19.54 5.77 19.13
C ASP A 145 20.27 6.93 18.46
N ARG A 146 19.66 8.12 18.49
CA ARG A 146 20.34 9.35 18.07
C ARG A 146 21.61 9.54 18.92
N GLY A 147 22.74 9.77 18.25
CA GLY A 147 24.04 9.93 18.88
C GLY A 147 24.87 8.64 18.93
N ASP A 148 24.28 7.49 18.60
CA ASP A 148 25.06 6.25 18.51
C ASP A 148 26.06 6.31 17.34
N LEU A 149 27.28 5.87 17.62
CA LEU A 149 28.30 5.61 16.61
C LEU A 149 28.12 4.20 16.06
N VAL A 150 28.00 4.08 14.74
CA VAL A 150 27.86 2.81 14.04
C VAL A 150 28.89 2.69 12.92
N VAL A 151 29.34 1.48 12.66
CA VAL A 151 30.27 1.16 11.57
C VAL A 151 29.61 0.21 10.58
N GLY A 152 29.84 0.40 9.29
CA GLY A 152 29.36 -0.52 8.27
C GLY A 152 29.91 -1.93 8.45
N ARG A 153 29.04 -2.93 8.29
CA ARG A 153 29.39 -4.35 8.40
C ARG A 153 30.28 -4.79 7.26
N ASP A 154 31.11 -5.78 7.55
CA ASP A 154 32.02 -6.39 6.59
C ASP A 154 31.24 -7.08 5.47
N GLY A 155 31.69 -6.93 4.22
CA GLY A 155 31.03 -7.50 3.04
C GLY A 155 29.77 -6.76 2.57
N LYS A 156 29.46 -5.59 3.14
CA LYS A 156 28.37 -4.70 2.69
C LYS A 156 28.92 -3.46 1.99
N GLN A 157 28.05 -2.75 1.27
CA GLN A 157 28.41 -1.54 0.54
C GLN A 157 29.01 -0.44 1.44
N LEU A 158 28.58 -0.40 2.71
CA LEU A 158 29.02 0.60 3.69
C LEU A 158 30.22 0.15 4.53
N SER A 159 30.81 -1.03 4.24
CA SER A 159 31.84 -1.67 5.07
C SER A 159 32.96 -0.71 5.47
N GLY A 160 33.26 -0.67 6.76
CA GLY A 160 34.36 0.12 7.33
C GLY A 160 34.05 1.60 7.53
N ASN A 161 33.03 2.17 6.87
CA ASN A 161 32.63 3.56 7.09
C ASN A 161 32.03 3.74 8.49
N LEU A 162 32.40 4.82 9.17
CA LEU A 162 31.91 5.21 10.49
C LEU A 162 30.85 6.30 10.36
N TYR A 163 29.70 6.11 11.00
CA TYR A 163 28.58 7.03 10.99
C TYR A 163 28.11 7.39 12.40
N LEU A 164 27.55 8.59 12.55
CA LEU A 164 26.77 9.02 13.70
C LEU A 164 25.28 8.97 13.32
N ILE A 165 24.46 8.28 14.12
CA ILE A 165 23.01 8.28 13.90
C ILE A 165 22.44 9.65 14.28
N CYS A 166 21.86 10.35 13.31
CA CYS A 166 21.24 11.66 13.53
C CYS A 166 19.76 11.51 13.90
N LYS A 167 19.06 10.58 13.25
CA LYS A 167 17.61 10.39 13.37
C LYS A 167 17.23 9.00 12.86
N THR A 168 16.25 8.39 13.52
CA THR A 168 15.53 7.23 13.00
C THR A 168 14.46 7.68 12.00
N THR A 169 14.37 7.05 10.83
CA THR A 169 13.32 7.36 9.85
C THR A 169 12.12 6.43 10.02
N ASP A 170 10.98 6.82 9.44
CA ASP A 170 9.78 5.96 9.37
C ASP A 170 9.82 5.01 8.15
N ASN A 171 10.99 4.92 7.49
CA ASN A 171 11.17 4.05 6.34
C ASN A 171 11.70 2.70 6.81
N TYR A 172 11.03 1.65 6.37
CA TYR A 172 11.41 0.26 6.65
C TYR A 172 11.49 -0.49 5.32
N ARG A 173 12.56 -1.26 5.12
CA ARG A 173 12.66 -2.16 3.98
C ARG A 173 12.10 -3.51 4.35
N ALA A 174 10.83 -3.73 4.01
CA ALA A 174 10.08 -4.95 4.33
C ALA A 174 10.80 -6.25 3.91
N ALA A 175 11.45 -6.25 2.74
CA ALA A 175 12.17 -7.41 2.21
C ALA A 175 13.39 -7.80 3.07
N ARG A 176 14.02 -6.83 3.76
CA ARG A 176 15.23 -7.05 4.57
C ARG A 176 14.98 -7.00 6.07
N GLY A 177 13.79 -6.58 6.48
CA GLY A 177 13.46 -6.40 7.88
C GLY A 177 14.27 -5.30 8.56
N SER A 178 14.82 -4.36 7.80
CA SER A 178 15.73 -3.33 8.29
C SER A 178 15.04 -1.98 8.35
N ARG A 179 15.32 -1.25 9.43
CA ARG A 179 14.98 0.16 9.60
C ARG A 179 16.02 1.04 8.92
N GLU A 180 15.59 2.16 8.37
CA GLU A 180 16.50 3.17 7.82
C GLU A 180 16.77 4.26 8.86
N TYR A 181 18.02 4.71 8.90
CA TYR A 181 18.49 5.80 9.74
C TYR A 181 19.07 6.91 8.88
N LEU A 182 18.82 8.15 9.27
CA LEU A 182 19.57 9.29 8.78
C LEU A 182 20.86 9.39 9.58
N ALA A 183 22.01 9.30 8.91
CA ALA A 183 23.30 9.27 9.58
C ALA A 183 24.32 10.20 8.92
N LEU A 184 25.19 10.78 9.74
CA LEU A 184 26.31 11.59 9.31
C LEU A 184 27.53 10.70 9.14
N LEU A 185 28.13 10.69 7.96
CA LEU A 185 29.39 10.00 7.73
C LEU A 185 30.55 10.77 8.41
N ILE A 186 31.16 10.14 9.42
CA ILE A 186 32.27 10.71 10.20
C ILE A 186 33.61 10.35 9.57
N ALA A 187 33.79 9.11 9.13
CA ALA A 187 35.05 8.66 8.58
C ALA A 187 34.85 7.55 7.55
N GLN A 188 35.65 7.60 6.48
CA GLN A 188 35.80 6.50 5.52
C GLN A 188 37.23 5.97 5.63
N PRO A 189 37.42 4.65 5.83
CA PRO A 189 38.76 4.08 5.85
C PRO A 189 39.39 4.22 4.46
N GLN A 190 40.65 4.65 4.43
CA GLN A 190 41.45 4.90 3.21
C GLN A 190 41.51 3.73 2.22
N TYR A 191 41.15 2.52 2.63
CA TYR A 191 41.23 1.32 1.80
C TYR A 191 39.95 1.02 0.99
N SER A 192 38.93 1.89 1.00
CA SER A 192 37.83 1.77 0.04
C SER A 192 38.34 2.11 -1.37
N LYS A 193 38.83 1.08 -2.08
CA LYS A 193 39.39 1.15 -3.44
C LYS A 193 38.41 1.73 -4.46
N LYS A 194 38.26 3.04 -4.52
CA LYS A 194 37.94 3.77 -5.75
C LYS A 194 38.81 5.01 -5.79
N TRP A 195 39.69 5.03 -6.78
CA TRP A 195 40.64 6.08 -7.08
C TRP A 195 39.96 7.44 -7.21
N GLY A 196 40.37 8.39 -6.39
CA GLY A 196 39.95 9.78 -6.44
C GLY A 196 40.34 10.51 -5.17
N ASN A 197 41.29 11.44 -5.27
CA ASN A 197 41.66 12.39 -4.23
C ASN A 197 40.44 13.23 -3.83
N THR A 198 39.67 12.80 -2.84
CA THR A 198 38.58 13.59 -2.27
C THR A 198 38.67 13.53 -0.75
N PRO A 199 38.55 14.65 -0.02
CA PRO A 199 38.83 14.70 1.41
C PRO A 199 38.05 13.65 2.21
N HIS A 200 38.72 13.02 3.17
CA HIS A 200 38.23 11.91 4.02
C HIS A 200 37.10 12.27 5.00
N TRP A 201 36.57 13.48 4.93
CA TRP A 201 35.46 13.98 5.73
C TRP A 201 34.45 14.60 4.78
N SER A 202 33.34 13.92 4.51
CA SER A 202 32.36 14.43 3.55
C SER A 202 31.27 15.27 4.21
N GLY A 203 31.13 15.23 5.55
CA GLY A 203 30.01 15.85 6.27
C GLY A 203 28.64 15.39 5.72
N LYS A 204 28.62 14.33 4.92
CA LYS A 204 27.48 13.99 4.09
C LYS A 204 26.50 13.22 4.96
N VAL A 205 25.32 13.80 5.10
CA VAL A 205 24.18 13.10 5.67
C VAL A 205 23.63 12.16 4.59
N SER A 206 23.54 10.88 4.91
CA SER A 206 23.00 9.85 4.02
C SER A 206 22.13 8.87 4.82
N SER A 207 21.27 8.14 4.13
CA SER A 207 20.56 7.05 4.77
C SER A 207 21.43 5.80 4.91
N VAL A 208 21.33 5.13 6.06
CA VAL A 208 21.99 3.86 6.34
C VAL A 208 20.95 2.85 6.83
N GLU A 209 21.06 1.60 6.38
CA GLU A 209 20.15 0.53 6.81
C GLU A 209 20.66 -0.16 8.08
N GLU A 210 19.75 -0.49 9.00
CA GLU A 210 20.05 -1.18 10.27
C GLU A 210 20.90 -2.43 10.09
N GLY A 211 20.58 -3.22 9.06
CA GLY A 211 21.24 -4.48 8.75
C GLY A 211 22.62 -4.33 8.14
N ASP A 212 22.97 -3.13 7.64
CA ASP A 212 24.27 -2.85 7.00
C ASP A 212 25.28 -2.23 7.97
N VAL A 213 24.86 -1.89 9.19
CA VAL A 213 25.72 -1.29 10.22
C VAL A 213 25.71 -2.10 11.52
N LYS A 214 26.73 -1.89 12.36
CA LYS A 214 26.87 -2.44 13.72
C LYS A 214 27.36 -1.36 14.67
N LYS A 215 27.00 -1.43 15.96
CA LYS A 215 27.46 -0.46 16.98
C LYS A 215 29.00 -0.44 17.01
N PHE A 216 29.58 0.75 16.89
CA PHE A 216 31.02 0.94 16.96
C PHE A 216 31.47 0.75 18.41
N LYS A 217 32.47 -0.11 18.61
CA LYS A 217 33.12 -0.29 19.91
C LYS A 217 34.55 0.20 19.78
N MET A 218 34.91 1.22 20.54
CA MET A 218 36.33 1.56 20.71
C MET A 218 37.02 0.36 21.33
N LYS A 219 38.00 -0.21 20.62
CA LYS A 219 38.93 -1.14 21.25
C LYS A 219 39.74 -0.31 22.23
N GLY A 220 39.52 -0.53 23.53
CA GLY A 220 40.37 0.04 24.57
C GLY A 220 41.83 -0.28 24.25
N ARG A 221 42.69 0.73 24.36
CA ARG A 221 44.14 0.53 24.29
C ARG A 221 44.47 -0.48 25.38
N ARG A 222 44.92 -1.69 25.02
CA ARG A 222 45.56 -2.57 25.99
C ARG A 222 46.77 -1.78 26.49
N GLY A 223 46.72 -1.38 27.76
CA GLY A 223 47.85 -0.77 28.46
C GLY A 223 49.02 -1.74 28.52
#